data_AF-A0A5M4AJK1-F1
#
_entry.id   AF-A0A5M4AJK1-F1
#
_cell.length_a   1.000
_cell.length_b   1.000
_cell.length_c   1.000
_cell.angle_alpha   90.00
_cell.angle_beta   90.00
_cell.angle_gamma   90.00
#
_symmetry.space_group_name_H-M   'P 1'
#
loop_
_entity.id
_entity.type
_entity.pdbx_description
1 polymer ?
#
loop_
_entity_poly.entity_id
_entity_poly.type
_entity_poly.pdbx_seq_one_letter_code
_entity_poly.pdbx_strand_id
1 'polypeptide(L)'
;MKKMKKLVIITTALLFMAGYTASAQMMGQNNNQNQKQGMMMQNSGMMKGGMMQSGGMMQGMMNNGMCPMCGQMMNQNMLMKKYGMMVNRLPNMQQQLSLTDDQVNQLFDLQTGFKKQQLDYQSELRKKQMKLNSLLADNASASQVKNQMEACSETKTDMKVAAYETAGKMKAVLTNDQKEQLKNMMMQQGGMMKGGMINQGQGRMMQNQNNQ
;
A
#
# COMPACT_ATOMS: atom_id res chain seq x y z
N MET A 1 -22.58 -6.64 52.94
CA MET A 1 -21.51 -7.27 52.13
C MET A 1 -21.74 -8.77 52.04
N LYS A 2 -22.24 -9.28 50.91
CA LYS A 2 -22.35 -10.72 50.62
C LYS A 2 -21.68 -10.97 49.27
N LYS A 3 -20.55 -11.68 49.30
CA LYS A 3 -19.72 -12.03 48.13
C LYS A 3 -20.40 -13.17 47.37
N MET A 4 -20.95 -12.90 46.19
CA MET A 4 -21.37 -13.96 45.26
C MET A 4 -20.22 -14.30 44.32
N LYS A 5 -19.74 -15.54 44.43
CA LYS A 5 -18.71 -16.14 43.58
C LYS A 5 -19.31 -16.41 42.21
N LYS A 6 -18.74 -15.81 41.16
CA LYS A 6 -19.12 -16.05 39.76
C LYS A 6 -18.49 -17.37 39.30
N LEU A 7 -19.31 -18.37 39.05
CA LEU A 7 -18.96 -19.57 38.28
C LEU A 7 -19.09 -19.21 36.80
N VAL A 8 -17.96 -19.04 36.12
CA VAL A 8 -17.90 -18.84 34.67
C VAL A 8 -17.69 -20.22 34.05
N ILE A 9 -18.74 -20.72 33.38
CA ILE A 9 -18.70 -21.96 32.59
C ILE A 9 -18.05 -21.60 31.25
N ILE A 10 -16.90 -22.19 30.96
CA ILE A 10 -16.19 -22.08 29.69
C ILE A 10 -16.76 -23.15 28.76
N THR A 11 -17.65 -22.76 27.85
CA THR A 11 -18.10 -23.60 26.73
C THR A 11 -17.30 -23.26 25.49
N THR A 12 -16.26 -24.04 25.22
CA THR A 12 -15.51 -24.01 23.96
C THR A 12 -16.20 -24.93 22.96
N ALA A 13 -16.97 -24.36 22.04
CA ALA A 13 -17.51 -25.10 20.89
C ALA A 13 -16.46 -25.07 19.75
N LEU A 14 -15.72 -26.18 19.61
CA LEU A 14 -14.90 -26.48 18.43
C LEU A 14 -15.84 -26.95 17.30
N LEU A 15 -16.13 -26.06 16.35
CA LEU A 15 -16.84 -26.41 15.12
C LEU A 15 -15.83 -26.86 14.06
N PHE A 16 -15.94 -28.14 13.71
CA PHE A 16 -15.20 -28.82 12.66
C PHE A 16 -15.49 -28.24 11.27
N MET A 17 -14.43 -28.10 10.47
CA MET A 17 -14.48 -27.81 9.05
C MET A 17 -14.98 -29.02 8.25
N ALA A 18 -15.91 -28.78 7.31
CA ALA A 18 -16.06 -29.58 6.10
C ALA A 18 -16.79 -28.73 5.03
N GLY A 19 -16.04 -28.24 4.05
CA GLY A 19 -16.57 -27.54 2.89
C GLY A 19 -15.78 -27.94 1.66
N TYR A 20 -16.34 -28.87 0.90
CA TYR A 20 -15.79 -29.52 -0.28
C TYR A 20 -15.41 -28.51 -1.38
N THR A 21 -14.17 -28.56 -1.86
CA THR A 21 -13.79 -27.98 -3.15
C THR A 21 -14.10 -28.98 -4.26
N ALA A 22 -15.14 -28.71 -5.02
CA ALA A 22 -15.36 -29.32 -6.33
C ALA A 22 -15.15 -28.26 -7.41
N SER A 23 -14.04 -28.34 -8.14
CA SER A 23 -13.88 -27.66 -9.41
C SER A 23 -13.15 -28.57 -10.39
N ALA A 24 -13.99 -29.26 -11.17
CA ALA A 24 -13.86 -29.70 -12.55
C ALA A 24 -12.46 -29.82 -13.19
N GLN A 25 -12.21 -31.04 -13.71
CA GLN A 25 -11.42 -31.32 -14.90
C GLN A 25 -11.70 -30.31 -16.03
N MET A 26 -10.64 -29.79 -16.65
CA MET A 26 -10.58 -29.61 -18.10
C MET A 26 -9.18 -29.97 -18.60
N MET A 27 -9.08 -31.15 -19.22
CA MET A 27 -8.05 -31.50 -20.20
C MET A 27 -8.58 -31.15 -21.59
N GLY A 28 -7.71 -30.60 -22.43
CA GLY A 28 -7.91 -30.35 -23.86
C GLY A 28 -6.70 -29.54 -24.34
N GLN A 29 -5.55 -30.18 -24.58
CA GLN A 29 -5.14 -30.80 -25.83
C GLN A 29 -5.15 -29.82 -27.03
N ASN A 30 -3.93 -29.36 -27.34
CA ASN A 30 -3.35 -29.24 -28.67
C ASN A 30 -4.01 -28.27 -29.68
N ASN A 31 -3.33 -27.17 -29.99
CA ASN A 31 -3.14 -26.84 -31.40
C ASN A 31 -1.82 -26.11 -31.64
N ASN A 32 -1.02 -26.74 -32.48
CA ASN A 32 0.25 -26.29 -33.00
C ASN A 32 -0.04 -25.76 -34.40
N GLN A 33 -0.03 -24.44 -34.62
CA GLN A 33 -0.09 -23.88 -35.96
C GLN A 33 0.65 -22.55 -36.02
N ASN A 34 1.83 -22.61 -36.64
CA ASN A 34 2.40 -21.64 -37.57
C ASN A 34 1.89 -20.19 -37.49
N GLN A 35 2.78 -19.25 -37.18
CA GLN A 35 3.25 -18.29 -38.20
C GLN A 35 4.49 -17.55 -37.72
N LYS A 36 5.64 -17.97 -38.28
CA LYS A 36 6.76 -17.07 -38.55
C LYS A 36 6.28 -16.05 -39.59
N GLN A 37 6.26 -14.77 -39.27
CA GLN A 37 6.31 -13.72 -40.27
C GLN A 37 6.87 -12.43 -39.67
N GLY A 38 7.99 -11.96 -40.25
CA GLY A 38 8.34 -10.55 -40.30
C GLY A 38 9.22 -10.00 -39.18
N MET A 39 10.50 -10.36 -39.17
CA MET A 39 11.51 -9.37 -38.78
C MET A 39 11.51 -8.28 -39.85
N MET A 40 11.11 -7.04 -39.52
CA MET A 40 11.40 -5.87 -40.36
C MET A 40 12.45 -5.01 -39.68
N MET A 41 13.68 -5.20 -40.14
CA MET A 41 14.74 -4.22 -40.06
C MET A 41 14.60 -3.23 -41.23
N GLN A 42 14.89 -1.97 -40.93
CA GLN A 42 15.54 -1.00 -41.82
C GLN A 42 14.71 -0.27 -42.91
N ASN A 43 14.49 1.01 -42.58
CA ASN A 43 15.20 2.14 -43.17
C ASN A 43 14.62 2.80 -44.43
N SER A 44 14.21 4.07 -44.24
CA SER A 44 14.45 5.24 -45.12
C SER A 44 13.17 6.03 -45.44
N GLY A 45 13.09 7.28 -44.94
CA GLY A 45 12.14 8.25 -45.45
C GLY A 45 11.85 9.44 -44.53
N MET A 46 12.73 10.45 -44.56
CA MET A 46 12.36 11.88 -44.47
C MET A 46 11.46 12.37 -43.31
N MET A 47 12.08 12.73 -42.18
CA MET A 47 11.67 13.92 -41.40
C MET A 47 12.91 14.67 -40.95
N LYS A 48 13.56 15.33 -41.92
CA LYS A 48 14.72 16.20 -41.72
C LYS A 48 14.24 17.64 -41.87
N GLY A 49 14.18 18.37 -40.76
CA GLY A 49 14.14 19.82 -40.74
C GLY A 49 12.78 20.44 -40.44
N GLY A 50 12.59 20.88 -39.19
CA GLY A 50 11.54 21.85 -38.84
C GLY A 50 11.01 21.67 -37.42
N MET A 51 11.36 22.61 -36.54
CA MET A 51 10.65 22.91 -35.29
C MET A 51 10.66 21.85 -34.18
N MET A 52 11.68 21.90 -33.32
CA MET A 52 11.47 22.28 -31.91
C MET A 52 12.84 22.45 -31.24
N GLN A 53 13.47 23.56 -31.57
CA GLN A 53 14.47 24.19 -30.73
C GLN A 53 13.73 24.79 -29.53
N SER A 54 13.32 23.93 -28.60
CA SER A 54 12.97 24.30 -27.22
C SER A 54 13.84 23.47 -26.29
N GLY A 55 15.15 23.59 -26.50
CA GLY A 55 16.12 23.26 -25.47
C GLY A 55 15.98 24.27 -24.34
N GLY A 56 15.76 23.79 -23.11
CA GLY A 56 15.98 24.61 -21.92
C GLY A 56 14.89 24.64 -20.84
N MET A 57 13.76 23.93 -20.97
CA MET A 57 12.66 24.06 -19.99
C MET A 57 12.24 22.78 -19.25
N MET A 58 13.03 21.71 -19.26
CA MET A 58 12.73 20.50 -18.46
C MET A 58 13.85 20.07 -17.49
N GLN A 59 14.95 20.83 -17.40
CA GLN A 59 16.08 20.53 -16.52
C GLN A 59 16.18 21.46 -15.29
N GLY A 60 15.18 22.33 -15.08
CA GLY A 60 15.12 23.28 -13.95
C GLY A 60 13.97 23.05 -12.96
N MET A 61 13.07 22.10 -13.22
CA MET A 61 11.82 21.96 -12.46
C MET A 61 11.82 20.81 -11.44
N MET A 62 12.94 20.10 -11.28
CA MET A 62 13.11 19.08 -10.24
C MET A 62 13.82 19.60 -8.98
N ASN A 63 14.28 20.85 -8.96
CA ASN A 63 15.14 21.36 -7.90
C ASN A 63 14.58 22.54 -7.11
N ASN A 64 13.29 22.86 -7.26
CA ASN A 64 12.66 23.90 -6.48
C ASN A 64 11.21 23.57 -6.12
N GLY A 65 10.96 23.38 -4.83
CA GLY A 65 9.64 23.59 -4.23
C GLY A 65 8.64 22.47 -4.46
N MET A 66 8.80 21.36 -3.74
CA MET A 66 7.66 20.50 -3.44
C MET A 66 6.61 21.37 -2.74
N CYS A 67 5.48 21.62 -3.41
CA CYS A 67 4.45 22.54 -2.92
C CYS A 67 4.07 22.15 -1.47
N PRO A 68 4.18 23.06 -0.47
CA PRO A 68 3.93 22.73 0.94
C PRO A 68 2.54 22.11 1.18
N MET A 69 1.57 22.45 0.32
CA MET A 69 0.22 21.88 0.33
C MET A 69 0.17 20.40 -0.04
N CYS A 70 1.08 19.89 -0.88
CA CYS A 70 1.16 18.46 -1.22
C CYS A 70 1.59 17.62 -0.01
N GLY A 71 2.39 18.19 0.91
CA GLY A 71 2.83 17.51 2.13
C GLY A 71 1.68 17.27 3.11
N GLN A 72 0.75 18.21 3.23
CA GLN A 72 -0.36 18.12 4.19
C GLN A 72 -1.45 17.13 3.74
N MET A 73 -1.76 17.06 2.44
CA MET A 73 -2.73 16.08 1.91
C MET A 73 -2.19 14.64 1.88
N MET A 74 -0.88 14.45 1.68
CA MET A 74 -0.27 13.12 1.76
C MET A 74 -0.34 12.53 3.19
N ASN A 75 -0.29 13.38 4.22
CA ASN A 75 -0.15 12.94 5.62
C ASN A 75 -1.38 12.16 6.12
N GLN A 76 -2.61 12.57 5.79
CA GLN A 76 -3.81 11.88 6.28
C GLN A 76 -3.98 10.47 5.67
N ASN A 77 -3.73 10.31 4.37
CA ASN A 77 -3.80 8.98 3.73
C ASN A 77 -2.66 8.06 4.19
N MET A 78 -1.53 8.63 4.63
CA MET A 78 -0.40 7.88 5.18
C MET A 78 -0.70 7.23 6.54
N LEU A 79 -1.59 7.81 7.36
CA LEU A 79 -1.92 7.27 8.68
C LEU A 79 -2.49 5.86 8.62
N MET A 80 -3.34 5.55 7.64
CA MET A 80 -3.85 4.18 7.49
C MET A 80 -2.90 3.29 6.69
N LYS A 81 -2.14 3.87 5.75
CA LYS A 81 -1.12 3.15 4.97
C LYS A 81 -0.04 2.52 5.86
N LYS A 82 0.27 3.14 7.01
CA LYS A 82 1.25 2.60 7.97
C LYS A 82 0.90 1.20 8.47
N TYR A 83 -0.39 0.89 8.67
CA TYR A 83 -0.83 -0.43 9.14
C TYR A 83 -0.66 -1.48 8.04
N GLY A 84 -1.04 -1.17 6.80
CA GLY A 84 -0.77 -2.05 5.67
C GLY A 84 0.73 -2.29 5.45
N MET A 85 1.58 -1.28 5.66
CA MET A 85 3.03 -1.45 5.61
C MET A 85 3.53 -2.34 6.75
N MET A 86 3.02 -2.16 7.97
CA MET A 86 3.37 -2.99 9.11
C MET A 86 3.05 -4.46 8.85
N VAL A 87 1.84 -4.76 8.35
CA VAL A 87 1.43 -6.13 8.01
C VAL A 87 2.37 -6.79 6.99
N ASN A 88 2.89 -6.02 6.04
CA ASN A 88 3.79 -6.54 5.02
C ASN A 88 5.25 -6.65 5.48
N ARG A 89 5.71 -5.77 6.37
CA ARG A 89 7.12 -5.69 6.76
C ARG A 89 7.46 -6.48 8.01
N LEU A 90 6.58 -6.47 9.02
CA LEU A 90 6.90 -6.99 10.34
C LEU A 90 7.37 -8.47 10.36
N PRO A 91 6.78 -9.41 9.59
CA PRO A 91 7.29 -10.79 9.55
C PRO A 91 8.74 -10.90 9.05
N ASN A 92 9.20 -9.94 8.24
CA ASN A 92 10.56 -9.92 7.68
C ASN A 92 11.56 -9.18 8.59
N MET A 93 11.15 -8.72 9.77
CA MET A 93 12.00 -7.96 10.70
C MET A 93 12.70 -8.85 11.73
N GLN A 94 12.91 -10.14 11.42
CA GLN A 94 13.45 -11.13 12.34
C GLN A 94 14.76 -10.67 12.98
N GLN A 95 15.74 -10.26 12.17
CA GLN A 95 17.04 -9.82 12.66
C GLN A 95 16.95 -8.48 13.40
N GLN A 96 16.16 -7.51 12.89
CA GLN A 96 16.08 -6.20 13.52
C GLN A 96 15.40 -6.25 14.90
N LEU A 97 14.41 -7.12 15.09
CA LEU A 97 13.65 -7.24 16.33
C LEU A 97 14.04 -8.47 17.16
N SER A 98 15.05 -9.23 16.73
CA SER A 98 15.40 -10.52 17.35
C SER A 98 14.16 -11.40 17.56
N LEU A 99 13.34 -11.55 16.52
CA LEU A 99 12.13 -12.36 16.58
C LEU A 99 12.50 -13.83 16.68
N THR A 100 11.78 -14.58 17.51
CA THR A 100 11.89 -16.05 17.53
C THR A 100 11.22 -16.65 16.29
N ASP A 101 11.60 -17.88 15.93
CA ASP A 101 10.98 -18.57 14.79
C ASP A 101 9.47 -18.74 14.97
N ASP A 102 9.01 -19.00 16.20
CA ASP A 102 7.59 -19.05 16.53
C ASP A 102 6.88 -17.73 16.27
N GLN A 103 7.50 -16.60 16.66
CA GLN A 103 6.94 -15.27 16.38
C GLN A 103 6.88 -15.01 14.87
N VAL A 104 7.94 -15.37 14.13
CA VAL A 104 7.98 -15.21 12.67
C VAL A 104 6.87 -16.00 11.99
N ASN A 105 6.67 -17.26 12.39
CA ASN A 105 5.60 -18.11 11.85
C ASN A 105 4.21 -17.51 12.11
N GLN A 106 3.93 -17.11 13.35
CA GLN A 106 2.65 -16.45 13.69
C GLN A 106 2.42 -15.16 12.90
N LEU A 107 3.47 -14.37 12.67
CA LEU A 107 3.40 -13.15 11.88
C LEU A 107 3.14 -13.46 10.40
N PHE A 108 3.74 -14.50 9.82
CA PHE A 108 3.44 -14.92 8.45
C PHE A 108 2.02 -15.47 8.29
N ASP A 109 1.49 -16.19 9.27
CA ASP A 109 0.11 -16.68 9.24
C ASP A 109 -0.88 -15.51 9.25
N LEU A 110 -0.68 -14.53 10.13
CA LEU A 110 -1.48 -13.31 10.18
C LEU A 110 -1.38 -12.52 8.86
N GLN A 111 -0.18 -12.40 8.30
CA GLN A 111 0.02 -11.72 7.02
C GLN A 111 -0.74 -12.44 5.89
N THR A 112 -0.67 -13.77 5.86
CA THR A 112 -1.30 -14.59 4.82
C THR A 112 -2.83 -14.49 4.92
N GLY A 113 -3.39 -14.56 6.12
CA GLY A 113 -4.81 -14.35 6.36
C GLY A 113 -5.28 -12.99 5.85
N PHE A 114 -4.55 -11.92 6.19
CA PHE A 114 -4.87 -10.58 5.70
C PHE A 114 -4.74 -10.46 4.17
N LYS A 115 -3.69 -11.03 3.56
CA LYS A 115 -3.51 -10.98 2.10
C LYS A 115 -4.66 -11.66 1.35
N LYS A 116 -5.19 -12.77 1.87
CA LYS A 116 -6.40 -13.42 1.33
C LYS A 116 -7.60 -12.47 1.39
N GLN A 117 -7.90 -11.92 2.57
CA GLN A 117 -8.99 -10.94 2.74
C GLN A 117 -8.81 -9.71 1.86
N GLN A 118 -7.58 -9.23 1.68
CA GLN A 118 -7.27 -8.10 0.82
C GLN A 118 -7.62 -8.37 -0.64
N LEU A 119 -7.38 -9.59 -1.15
CA LEU A 119 -7.77 -9.99 -2.50
C LEU A 119 -9.30 -9.99 -2.65
N ASP A 120 -10.02 -10.47 -1.64
CA ASP A 120 -11.48 -10.46 -1.63
C ASP A 120 -12.04 -9.02 -1.68
N TYR A 121 -11.51 -8.12 -0.84
CA TYR A 121 -11.87 -6.70 -0.87
C TYR A 121 -11.56 -6.04 -2.21
N GLN A 122 -10.44 -6.36 -2.83
CA GLN A 122 -10.09 -5.83 -4.15
C GLN A 122 -11.05 -6.32 -5.23
N SER A 123 -11.45 -7.59 -5.18
CA SER A 123 -12.45 -8.16 -6.08
C SER A 123 -13.79 -7.47 -5.93
N GLU A 124 -14.29 -7.34 -4.70
CA GLU A 124 -15.56 -6.66 -4.42
C GLU A 124 -15.54 -5.18 -4.81
N LEU A 125 -14.44 -4.49 -4.53
CA LEU A 125 -14.29 -3.09 -4.95
C LEU A 125 -14.34 -2.96 -6.48
N ARG A 126 -13.67 -3.85 -7.23
CA ARG A 126 -13.72 -3.85 -8.70
C ARG A 126 -15.14 -4.07 -9.22
N LYS A 127 -15.89 -5.03 -8.66
CA LYS A 127 -17.30 -5.26 -9.03
C LYS A 127 -18.14 -3.99 -8.78
N LYS A 128 -17.99 -3.37 -7.61
CA LYS A 128 -18.70 -2.14 -7.25
C LYS A 128 -18.31 -0.96 -8.16
N GLN A 129 -17.06 -0.87 -8.58
CA GLN A 129 -16.58 0.15 -9.52
C GLN A 129 -17.13 -0.06 -10.94
N MET A 130 -17.20 -1.31 -11.42
CA MET A 130 -17.84 -1.61 -12.70
C MET A 130 -19.31 -1.19 -12.72
N LYS A 131 -20.03 -1.47 -11.63
CA LYS A 131 -21.43 -1.03 -11.48
C LYS A 131 -21.54 0.50 -11.46
N LEU A 132 -20.63 1.19 -10.78
CA LEU A 132 -20.59 2.65 -10.80
C LEU A 132 -20.39 3.18 -12.23
N ASN A 133 -19.45 2.60 -12.99
CA ASN A 133 -19.19 2.99 -14.37
C ASN A 133 -20.43 2.78 -15.26
N SER A 134 -21.17 1.67 -15.08
CA SER A 134 -22.43 1.44 -15.78
C SER A 134 -23.46 2.52 -15.45
N LEU A 135 -23.68 2.82 -14.16
CA LEU A 135 -24.64 3.85 -13.74
C LEU A 135 -24.31 5.23 -14.32
N LEU A 136 -23.01 5.56 -14.42
CA LEU A 136 -22.57 6.82 -15.03
C LEU A 136 -22.80 6.83 -16.55
N ALA A 137 -22.54 5.72 -17.24
CA ALA A 137 -22.80 5.60 -18.67
C ALA A 137 -24.29 5.69 -19.00
N ASP A 138 -25.15 5.15 -18.13
CA ASP A 138 -26.61 5.14 -18.28
C ASP A 138 -27.28 6.45 -17.84
N ASN A 139 -26.51 7.48 -17.44
CA ASN A 139 -27.01 8.73 -16.86
C ASN A 139 -28.01 8.50 -15.70
N ALA A 140 -27.70 7.53 -14.83
CA ALA A 140 -28.52 7.19 -13.69
C ALA A 140 -28.71 8.39 -12.74
N SER A 141 -29.74 8.32 -11.89
CA SER A 141 -30.03 9.39 -10.93
C SER A 141 -28.86 9.63 -9.96
N ALA A 142 -28.73 10.87 -9.48
CA ALA A 142 -27.71 11.24 -8.49
C ALA A 142 -27.76 10.36 -7.23
N SER A 143 -28.94 9.92 -6.81
CA SER A 143 -29.09 9.01 -5.66
C SER A 143 -28.47 7.63 -5.93
N GLN A 144 -28.69 7.05 -7.10
CA GLN A 144 -28.10 5.75 -7.47
C GLN A 144 -26.57 5.83 -7.55
N VAL A 145 -26.05 6.90 -8.16
CA VAL A 145 -24.61 7.16 -8.22
C VAL A 145 -24.02 7.32 -6.82
N LYS A 146 -24.64 8.14 -5.96
CA LYS A 146 -24.21 8.35 -4.58
C LYS A 146 -24.16 7.03 -3.80
N ASN A 147 -25.24 6.24 -3.82
CA ASN A 147 -25.30 4.97 -3.10
C ASN A 147 -24.19 4.00 -3.55
N GLN A 148 -23.88 3.98 -4.84
CA GLN A 148 -22.82 3.12 -5.37
C GLN A 148 -21.42 3.63 -5.01
N MET A 149 -21.21 4.96 -4.95
CA MET A 149 -19.97 5.56 -4.45
C MET A 149 -19.75 5.27 -2.96
N GLU A 150 -20.83 5.30 -2.16
CA GLU A 150 -20.80 4.93 -0.74
C GLU A 150 -20.41 3.46 -0.56
N ALA A 151 -21.02 2.55 -1.33
CA ALA A 151 -20.65 1.13 -1.30
C ALA A 151 -19.18 0.87 -1.68
N CYS A 152 -18.63 1.63 -2.63
CA CYS A 152 -17.20 1.59 -2.95
C CYS A 152 -16.33 2.09 -1.78
N SER A 153 -16.79 3.15 -1.10
CA SER A 153 -16.06 3.77 0.01
C SER A 153 -16.07 2.89 1.26
N GLU A 154 -17.19 2.22 1.56
CA GLU A 154 -17.32 1.22 2.61
C GLU A 154 -16.28 0.11 2.44
N THR A 155 -16.20 -0.50 1.25
CA THR A 155 -15.21 -1.57 0.96
C THR A 155 -13.76 -1.11 1.17
N LYS A 156 -13.45 0.15 0.82
CA LYS A 156 -12.12 0.72 1.07
C LYS A 156 -11.86 0.94 2.56
N THR A 157 -12.88 1.31 3.32
CA THR A 157 -12.81 1.46 4.78
C THR A 157 -12.59 0.11 5.43
N ASP A 158 -13.36 -0.92 5.05
CA ASP A 158 -13.23 -2.28 5.59
C ASP A 158 -11.82 -2.84 5.39
N MET A 159 -11.26 -2.67 4.19
CA MET A 159 -9.87 -3.07 3.91
C MET A 159 -8.86 -2.35 4.81
N LYS A 160 -9.07 -1.07 5.13
CA LYS A 160 -8.21 -0.31 6.05
C LYS A 160 -8.38 -0.76 7.51
N VAL A 161 -9.60 -1.09 7.92
CA VAL A 161 -9.91 -1.64 9.24
C VAL A 161 -9.25 -3.01 9.41
N ALA A 162 -9.37 -3.89 8.42
CA ALA A 162 -8.71 -5.21 8.44
C ALA A 162 -7.18 -5.09 8.57
N ALA A 163 -6.57 -4.11 7.90
CA ALA A 163 -5.14 -3.85 8.04
C ALA A 163 -4.77 -3.36 9.45
N TYR A 164 -5.57 -2.46 10.02
CA TYR A 164 -5.41 -1.97 11.38
C TYR A 164 -5.51 -3.09 12.42
N GLU A 165 -6.54 -3.93 12.32
CA GLU A 165 -6.76 -5.06 13.24
C GLU A 165 -5.65 -6.10 13.13
N THR A 166 -5.25 -6.44 11.90
CA THR A 166 -4.14 -7.39 11.66
C THR A 166 -2.84 -6.84 12.23
N ALA A 167 -2.52 -5.57 12.00
CA ALA A 167 -1.36 -4.93 12.60
C ALA A 167 -1.43 -4.95 14.14
N GLY A 168 -2.60 -4.77 14.73
CA GLY A 168 -2.84 -4.92 16.17
C GLY A 168 -2.51 -6.33 16.68
N LYS A 169 -3.01 -7.37 15.99
CA LYS A 169 -2.73 -8.78 16.31
C LYS A 169 -1.24 -9.08 16.18
N MET A 170 -0.59 -8.63 15.12
CA MET A 170 0.85 -8.81 14.93
C MET A 170 1.67 -8.13 16.02
N LYS A 171 1.31 -6.91 16.43
CA LYS A 171 1.97 -6.25 17.57
C LYS A 171 1.80 -7.03 18.86
N ALA A 172 0.69 -7.75 19.06
CA ALA A 172 0.46 -8.54 20.26
C ALA A 172 1.39 -9.76 20.36
N VAL A 173 1.89 -10.28 19.24
CA VAL A 173 2.89 -11.37 19.18
C VAL A 173 4.26 -10.92 19.73
N LEU A 174 4.56 -9.61 19.68
CA LEU A 174 5.83 -9.05 20.11
C LEU A 174 5.91 -8.90 21.63
N THR A 175 7.12 -9.04 22.18
CA THR A 175 7.43 -8.67 23.56
C THR A 175 7.40 -7.15 23.75
N ASN A 176 7.44 -6.68 24.99
CA ASN A 176 7.47 -5.25 25.29
C ASN A 176 8.71 -4.55 24.73
N ASP A 177 9.88 -5.20 24.84
CA ASP A 177 11.14 -4.65 24.32
C ASP A 177 11.13 -4.54 22.80
N GLN A 178 10.62 -5.58 22.12
CA GLN A 178 10.43 -5.58 20.66
C GLN A 178 9.45 -4.49 20.20
N LYS A 179 8.37 -4.25 20.95
CA LYS A 179 7.42 -3.17 20.66
C LYS A 179 8.07 -1.79 20.74
N GLU A 180 8.90 -1.56 21.76
CA GLU A 180 9.59 -0.28 21.91
C GLU A 180 10.66 -0.08 20.82
N GLN A 181 11.40 -1.14 20.48
CA GLN A 181 12.35 -1.11 19.38
C GLN A 181 11.66 -0.82 18.03
N LEU A 182 10.52 -1.48 17.77
CA LEU A 182 9.71 -1.24 16.59
C LEU A 182 9.20 0.22 16.52
N LYS A 183 8.74 0.77 17.65
CA LYS A 183 8.30 2.17 17.76
C LYS A 183 9.45 3.14 17.46
N ASN A 184 10.65 2.89 18.00
CA ASN A 184 11.84 3.71 17.75
C ASN A 184 12.23 3.70 16.26
N MET A 185 12.22 2.52 15.62
CA MET A 185 12.47 2.42 14.18
C MET A 185 11.45 3.21 13.34
N MET A 186 10.16 3.14 13.69
CA MET A 186 9.12 3.90 13.00
C MET A 186 9.26 5.42 13.18
N MET A 187 9.70 5.88 14.35
CA MET A 187 9.95 7.30 14.60
C MET A 187 11.15 7.83 13.81
N GLN A 188 12.23 7.06 13.72
CA GLN A 188 13.41 7.43 12.92
C GLN A 188 13.10 7.50 11.42
N GLN A 189 12.32 6.54 10.90
CA GLN A 189 11.94 6.53 9.49
C GLN A 189 10.94 7.64 9.12
N GLY A 190 10.13 8.12 10.08
CA GLY A 190 9.25 9.28 9.91
C GLY A 190 9.95 10.64 10.06
N GLY A 191 11.11 10.69 10.75
CA GLY A 191 11.86 11.91 11.01
C GLY A 191 12.73 12.40 9.84
N MET A 192 13.13 11.51 8.92
CA MET A 192 13.99 11.88 7.78
C MET A 192 13.32 12.76 6.73
N MET A 193 11.98 12.92 6.73
CA MET A 193 11.32 13.91 5.87
C MET A 193 11.37 15.34 6.43
N LYS A 194 11.80 15.56 7.68
CA LYS A 194 11.79 16.87 8.34
C LYS A 194 13.18 17.50 8.53
N GLY A 195 14.26 16.79 8.20
CA GLY A 195 15.64 17.17 8.54
C GLY A 195 16.60 17.47 7.37
N GLY A 196 16.13 17.45 6.12
CA GLY A 196 17.01 17.58 4.94
C GLY A 196 17.43 18.99 4.55
N MET A 197 17.22 20.02 5.39
CA MET A 197 17.39 21.42 4.98
C MET A 197 18.05 22.30 6.04
N ILE A 198 19.11 21.78 6.68
CA ILE A 198 20.10 22.64 7.33
C ILE A 198 21.46 22.21 6.80
N ASN A 199 22.18 23.19 6.26
CA ASN A 199 23.60 23.16 5.91
C ASN A 199 23.95 22.89 4.42
N GLN A 200 23.74 23.90 3.58
CA GLN A 200 24.63 24.26 2.46
C GLN A 200 24.17 25.60 1.87
N GLY A 201 24.67 26.72 2.40
CA GLY A 201 24.31 28.04 1.88
C GLY A 201 24.92 29.24 2.60
N GLN A 202 25.55 29.06 3.76
CA GLN A 202 26.32 30.13 4.42
C GLN A 202 27.81 29.82 4.30
N GLY A 203 28.39 30.19 3.17
CA GLY A 203 29.81 29.96 2.95
C GLY A 203 30.33 30.51 1.63
N ARG A 204 29.94 31.74 1.24
CA ARG A 204 30.67 32.56 0.24
C ARG A 204 30.06 33.96 0.12
N MET A 205 30.23 34.78 1.15
CA MET A 205 30.22 36.24 1.00
C MET A 205 31.19 36.86 2.00
N MET A 206 32.49 36.64 1.77
CA MET A 206 33.53 37.54 2.23
C MET A 206 34.70 37.46 1.26
N GLN A 207 34.81 38.48 0.41
CA GLN A 207 36.07 39.11 0.04
C GLN A 207 35.72 40.36 -0.79
N ASN A 208 35.51 41.46 -0.06
CA ASN A 208 35.67 42.80 -0.59
C ASN A 208 36.87 43.40 0.16
N GLN A 209 38.05 43.41 -0.46
CA GLN A 209 39.16 44.27 -0.07
C GLN A 209 39.91 44.72 -1.33
N ASN A 210 39.65 45.96 -1.69
CA ASN A 210 40.59 47.01 -2.10
C ASN A 210 41.85 46.61 -2.88
N ASN A 211 41.96 47.14 -4.11
CA ASN A 211 43.18 47.79 -4.60
C ASN A 211 42.84 48.74 -5.76
N GLN A 212 42.72 50.04 -5.43
CA GLN A 212 43.11 51.16 -6.27
C GLN A 212 43.93 52.11 -5.38
#